data_AF-A0A7K8BDH3-F1
#
_entry.id   AF-A0A7K8BDH3-F1
#
_cell.length_a   1.000
_cell.length_b   1.000
_cell.length_c   1.000
_cell.angle_alpha   90.00
_cell.angle_beta   90.00
_cell.angle_gamma   90.00
#
_symmetry.space_group_name_H-M   'P 1'
#
loop_
_entity.id
_entity.type
_entity.pdbx_description
1 polymer ?
#
loop_
_entity_poly.entity_id
_entity_poly.type
_entity_poly.pdbx_seq_one_letter_code
_entity_poly.pdbx_strand_id
1 'polypeptide(L)'
;ITSIMNRVRNLKNKFRNEENITDEFNYTKISADTTDNSGTVNQIMMTTNSPEDWLCFLLKLEKKGVPQMDVSLLNRLIGRYSQAVTALPAEKYSQDESYARILVRFAELKALQDPEEARDQFHLARLNCKKFAFVHVAFAQFELSQENEKKCKQILQKAVECSAVPLELLETALQNFHLKKKQLLSDEEK
;
A
#
# COMPACT_ATOMS: atom_id res chain seq x y z
N ILE A 1 -19.45 -31.85 43.09
CA ILE A 1 -19.17 -32.19 41.67
C ILE A 1 -20.42 -32.03 40.78
N THR A 2 -21.45 -31.28 41.20
CA THR A 2 -22.73 -31.16 40.45
C THR A 2 -22.89 -29.84 39.66
N SER A 3 -21.98 -28.88 39.85
CA SER A 3 -22.06 -27.56 39.19
C SER A 3 -21.46 -27.54 37.76
N ILE A 4 -20.49 -28.42 37.48
CA ILE A 4 -19.76 -28.43 36.20
C ILE A 4 -20.58 -29.10 35.08
N MET A 5 -21.31 -30.19 35.38
CA MET A 5 -22.10 -30.91 34.36
C MET A 5 -23.33 -30.14 33.85
N ASN A 6 -23.87 -29.19 34.63
CA ASN A 6 -24.94 -28.31 34.14
C ASN A 6 -24.40 -27.20 33.21
N ARG A 7 -23.15 -26.75 33.39
CA ARG A 7 -22.49 -25.80 32.49
C ARG A 7 -22.15 -26.42 31.13
N VAL A 8 -21.67 -27.67 31.11
CA VAL A 8 -21.36 -28.40 29.86
C VAL A 8 -22.62 -28.70 29.04
N ARG A 9 -23.74 -29.02 29.70
CA ARG A 9 -25.04 -29.27 29.03
C ARG A 9 -25.61 -27.99 28.37
N ASN A 10 -25.44 -26.83 29.01
CA ASN A 10 -25.84 -25.54 28.44
C ASN A 10 -24.94 -25.08 27.29
N LEU A 11 -23.64 -25.43 27.31
CA LEU A 11 -22.73 -25.19 26.18
C LEU A 11 -23.14 -26.03 24.96
N LYS A 12 -23.45 -27.32 25.14
CA LYS A 12 -23.80 -28.23 24.03
C LYS A 12 -25.12 -27.91 23.33
N ASN A 13 -26.08 -27.29 24.04
CA ASN A 13 -27.33 -26.82 23.43
C ASN A 13 -27.20 -25.47 22.71
N LYS A 14 -26.18 -24.67 23.03
CA LYS A 14 -25.93 -23.39 22.34
C LYS A 14 -25.28 -23.58 20.96
N PHE A 15 -24.55 -24.67 20.74
CA PHE A 15 -23.91 -25.00 19.47
C PHE A 15 -24.79 -25.76 18.47
N ARG A 16 -26.06 -26.05 18.78
CA ARG A 16 -26.95 -26.85 17.90
C ARG A 16 -28.13 -26.08 17.28
N ASN A 17 -28.28 -24.78 17.55
CA ASN A 17 -29.45 -23.99 17.15
C ASN A 17 -29.13 -22.72 16.32
N GLU A 18 -27.93 -22.60 15.74
CA GLU A 18 -27.59 -21.49 14.82
C GLU A 18 -27.24 -22.00 13.41
N GLU A 19 -27.92 -23.06 12.95
CA GLU A 19 -28.07 -23.38 11.53
C GLU A 19 -29.44 -22.88 11.06
N ASN A 20 -29.49 -21.62 10.60
CA ASN A 20 -30.48 -20.98 9.72
C ASN A 20 -30.66 -19.51 10.10
N ILE A 21 -29.71 -18.66 9.72
CA ILE A 21 -30.00 -17.27 9.38
C ILE A 21 -29.30 -17.01 8.05
N THR A 22 -30.14 -16.80 7.05
CA THR A 22 -29.86 -16.40 5.67
C THR A 22 -28.68 -15.45 5.55
N ASP A 23 -27.80 -15.75 4.61
CA ASP A 23 -26.76 -14.88 4.07
C ASP A 23 -27.34 -13.51 3.69
N GLU A 24 -27.25 -12.56 4.61
CA GLU A 24 -27.39 -11.15 4.33
C GLU A 24 -26.21 -10.42 4.98
N PHE A 25 -25.00 -10.83 4.61
CA PHE A 25 -23.85 -9.94 4.75
C PHE A 25 -24.10 -8.78 3.79
N ASN A 26 -24.34 -7.63 4.39
CA ASN A 26 -24.35 -6.32 3.77
C ASN A 26 -23.19 -6.18 2.78
N TYR A 27 -23.46 -6.52 1.52
CA TYR A 27 -22.82 -5.89 0.38
C TYR A 27 -23.14 -4.42 0.52
N THR A 28 -22.22 -3.67 1.13
CA THR A 28 -22.17 -2.23 0.92
C THR A 28 -21.88 -2.06 -0.56
N LYS A 29 -22.99 -2.02 -1.33
CA LYS A 29 -23.17 -1.61 -2.70
C LYS A 29 -21.84 -1.31 -3.38
N ILE A 30 -21.18 -2.38 -3.85
CA ILE A 30 -20.07 -2.27 -4.78
C ILE A 30 -20.67 -1.58 -5.99
N SER A 31 -20.36 -0.29 -6.09
CA SER A 31 -20.71 0.57 -7.20
C SER A 31 -20.36 -0.17 -8.49
N ALA A 32 -21.38 -0.34 -9.33
CA ALA A 32 -21.26 -0.96 -10.64
C ALA A 32 -20.39 -0.08 -11.54
N ASP A 33 -19.08 -0.30 -11.49
CA ASP A 33 -18.14 0.19 -12.49
C ASP A 33 -17.60 -1.02 -13.25
N THR A 34 -18.25 -1.29 -14.39
CA THR A 34 -18.31 -2.54 -15.15
C THR A 34 -17.05 -2.88 -15.96
N THR A 35 -15.85 -2.53 -15.50
CA THR A 35 -14.65 -3.21 -16.02
C THR A 35 -14.23 -4.29 -15.03
N ASP A 36 -14.67 -5.53 -15.26
CA ASP A 36 -14.09 -6.67 -14.55
C ASP A 36 -12.64 -6.85 -15.05
N ASN A 37 -11.68 -6.25 -14.35
CA ASN A 37 -10.27 -6.39 -14.66
C ASN A 37 -9.69 -7.77 -14.31
N SER A 38 -10.52 -8.75 -13.88
CA SER A 38 -10.08 -10.10 -13.53
C SER A 38 -9.29 -10.77 -14.67
N GLY A 39 -9.76 -10.64 -15.91
CA GLY A 39 -9.10 -11.23 -17.08
C GLY A 39 -7.67 -10.70 -17.29
N THR A 40 -7.46 -9.39 -17.13
CA THR A 40 -6.12 -8.79 -17.24
C THR A 40 -5.21 -9.25 -16.11
N VAL A 41 -5.71 -9.29 -14.86
CA VAL A 41 -4.92 -9.77 -13.71
C VAL A 41 -4.51 -11.23 -13.90
N ASN A 42 -5.45 -12.09 -14.33
CA ASN A 42 -5.17 -13.49 -14.61
C ASN A 42 -4.10 -13.63 -15.70
N GLN A 43 -4.18 -12.84 -16.77
CA GLN A 43 -3.17 -12.87 -17.83
C GLN A 43 -1.77 -12.50 -17.33
N ILE A 44 -1.64 -11.48 -16.47
CA ILE A 44 -0.35 -11.08 -15.89
C ILE A 44 0.21 -12.22 -15.03
N MET A 45 -0.63 -12.82 -14.17
CA MET A 45 -0.23 -13.92 -13.29
C MET A 45 0.15 -15.21 -14.04
N MET A 46 -0.49 -15.48 -15.18
CA MET A 46 -0.26 -16.71 -15.97
C MET A 46 0.91 -16.61 -16.95
N THR A 47 1.51 -15.42 -17.09
CA THR A 47 2.68 -15.20 -17.95
C THR A 47 3.94 -15.05 -17.10
N THR A 48 4.77 -14.04 -17.37
CA THR A 48 6.05 -13.82 -16.69
C THR A 48 5.84 -13.28 -15.26
N ASN A 49 4.64 -12.79 -14.94
CA ASN A 49 4.30 -12.13 -13.68
C ASN A 49 5.36 -11.08 -13.29
N SER A 50 5.58 -10.12 -14.19
CA SER A 50 6.61 -9.08 -14.09
C SER A 50 6.07 -7.84 -13.37
N PRO A 51 6.90 -7.13 -12.58
CA PRO A 51 6.52 -5.84 -12.00
C PRO A 51 6.13 -4.79 -13.04
N GLU A 52 6.74 -4.81 -14.23
CA GLU A 52 6.44 -3.89 -15.34
C GLU A 52 5.00 -4.05 -15.83
N ASP A 53 4.56 -5.29 -16.05
CA ASP A 53 3.20 -5.58 -16.51
C ASP A 53 2.15 -5.15 -15.48
N TRP A 54 2.43 -5.43 -14.21
CA TRP A 54 1.61 -4.96 -13.08
C TRP A 54 1.56 -3.43 -13.02
N LEU A 55 2.70 -2.76 -13.04
CA LEU A 55 2.75 -1.30 -12.96
C LEU A 55 2.03 -0.65 -14.15
N CYS A 56 2.22 -1.16 -15.36
CA CYS A 56 1.53 -0.70 -16.56
C CYS A 56 0.01 -0.82 -16.42
N PHE A 57 -0.48 -1.95 -15.92
CA PHE A 57 -1.89 -2.17 -15.65
C PHE A 57 -2.45 -1.22 -14.57
N LEU A 58 -1.75 -1.08 -13.44
CA LEU A 58 -2.15 -0.25 -12.32
C LEU A 58 -2.23 1.23 -12.70
N LEU A 59 -1.24 1.74 -13.44
CA LEU A 59 -1.25 3.12 -13.95
C LEU A 59 -2.40 3.38 -14.94
N LYS A 60 -2.73 2.41 -15.80
CA LYS A 60 -3.90 2.51 -16.70
C LYS A 60 -5.21 2.56 -15.91
N LEU A 61 -5.31 1.80 -14.83
CA LEU A 61 -6.48 1.80 -13.95
C LEU A 61 -6.61 3.15 -13.22
N GLU A 62 -5.50 3.68 -12.72
CA GLU A 62 -5.45 4.93 -11.99
C GLU A 62 -5.82 6.14 -12.86
N LYS A 63 -5.40 6.14 -14.13
CA LYS A 63 -5.77 7.18 -15.12
C LYS A 63 -7.27 7.34 -15.37
N LYS A 64 -8.12 6.44 -14.85
CA LYS A 64 -9.58 6.53 -14.99
C LYS A 64 -10.22 7.59 -14.08
N GLY A 65 -9.50 8.14 -13.11
CA GLY A 65 -10.04 9.18 -12.24
C GLY A 65 -9.03 9.69 -11.22
N VAL A 66 -9.54 10.44 -10.22
CA VAL A 66 -8.73 11.04 -9.15
C VAL A 66 -9.03 10.29 -7.84
N PRO A 67 -8.11 9.45 -7.33
CA PRO A 67 -8.38 8.60 -6.16
C PRO A 67 -8.76 9.38 -4.89
N GLN A 68 -8.28 10.61 -4.73
CA GLN A 68 -8.62 11.48 -3.59
C GLN A 68 -10.09 11.94 -3.61
N MET A 69 -10.75 11.93 -4.77
CA MET A 69 -12.12 12.41 -4.96
C MET A 69 -13.13 11.29 -5.17
N ASP A 70 -12.66 10.06 -5.42
CA ASP A 70 -13.48 8.90 -5.70
C ASP A 70 -13.07 7.72 -4.82
N VAL A 71 -13.81 7.52 -3.72
CA VAL A 71 -13.60 6.44 -2.75
C VAL A 71 -13.73 5.06 -3.41
N SER A 72 -14.61 4.92 -4.41
CA SER A 72 -14.81 3.63 -5.08
C SER A 72 -13.60 3.26 -5.95
N LEU A 73 -13.05 4.25 -6.67
CA LEU A 73 -11.79 4.10 -7.41
C LEU A 73 -10.63 3.84 -6.45
N LEU A 74 -10.52 4.57 -5.34
CA LEU A 74 -9.47 4.38 -4.34
C LEU A 74 -9.46 2.96 -3.78
N ASN A 75 -10.62 2.46 -3.33
CA ASN A 75 -10.75 1.10 -2.82
C ASN A 75 -10.38 0.05 -3.87
N ARG A 76 -10.80 0.25 -5.12
CA ARG A 76 -10.44 -0.63 -6.23
C ARG A 76 -8.93 -0.63 -6.51
N LEU A 77 -8.29 0.55 -6.50
CA LEU A 77 -6.85 0.66 -6.68
C LEU A 77 -6.11 -0.05 -5.55
N ILE A 78 -6.44 0.25 -4.29
CA ILE A 78 -5.85 -0.42 -3.11
C ILE A 78 -5.96 -1.94 -3.25
N GLY A 79 -7.12 -2.46 -3.64
CA GLY A 79 -7.32 -3.89 -3.88
C GLY A 79 -6.38 -4.45 -4.97
N ARG A 80 -6.21 -3.75 -6.10
CA ARG A 80 -5.32 -4.19 -7.18
C ARG A 80 -3.84 -4.07 -6.85
N TYR A 81 -3.42 -3.00 -6.17
CA TYR A 81 -2.05 -2.88 -5.68
C TYR A 81 -1.74 -3.97 -4.64
N SER A 82 -2.67 -4.27 -3.72
CA SER A 82 -2.52 -5.37 -2.76
C SER A 82 -2.33 -6.73 -3.45
N GLN A 83 -3.09 -7.00 -4.51
CA GLN A 83 -2.90 -8.20 -5.34
C GLN A 83 -1.51 -8.25 -5.99
N ALA A 84 -1.03 -7.13 -6.54
CA ALA A 84 0.30 -7.04 -7.14
C ALA A 84 1.40 -7.33 -6.11
N VAL A 85 1.34 -6.69 -4.94
CA VAL A 85 2.32 -6.89 -3.86
C VAL A 85 2.33 -8.33 -3.38
N THR A 86 1.17 -8.98 -3.29
CA THR A 86 1.07 -10.39 -2.90
C THR A 86 1.63 -11.33 -3.97
N ALA A 87 1.48 -10.98 -5.26
CA ALA A 87 1.92 -11.80 -6.38
C ALA A 87 3.42 -11.65 -6.72
N LEU A 88 4.08 -10.59 -6.23
CA LEU A 88 5.45 -10.24 -6.57
C LEU A 88 6.39 -10.47 -5.37
N PRO A 89 7.17 -11.57 -5.32
CA PRO A 89 8.07 -11.87 -4.21
C PRO A 89 9.22 -10.86 -4.12
N ALA A 90 9.42 -10.29 -2.93
CA ALA A 90 10.44 -9.26 -2.69
C ALA A 90 11.86 -9.77 -2.93
N GLU A 91 12.12 -11.06 -2.67
CA GLU A 91 13.42 -11.70 -2.88
C GLU A 91 13.87 -11.63 -4.34
N LYS A 92 12.90 -11.66 -5.26
CA LYS A 92 13.15 -11.60 -6.71
C LYS A 92 13.26 -10.15 -7.21
N TYR A 93 12.46 -9.24 -6.68
CA TYR A 93 12.25 -7.92 -7.27
C TYR A 93 12.75 -6.74 -6.43
N SER A 94 13.47 -6.97 -5.32
CA SER A 94 14.03 -5.90 -4.47
C SER A 94 14.94 -4.89 -5.19
N GLN A 95 15.50 -5.27 -6.34
CA GLN A 95 16.36 -4.42 -7.18
C GLN A 95 15.63 -3.86 -8.41
N ASP A 96 14.34 -4.11 -8.53
CA ASP A 96 13.49 -3.73 -9.65
C ASP A 96 12.80 -2.39 -9.36
N GLU A 97 12.95 -1.42 -10.25
CA GLU A 97 12.38 -0.08 -10.07
C GLU A 97 10.85 -0.09 -10.17
N SER A 98 10.28 -0.90 -11.07
CA SER A 98 8.83 -1.02 -11.23
C SER A 98 8.20 -1.60 -9.97
N TYR A 99 8.82 -2.60 -9.35
CA TYR A 99 8.39 -3.15 -8.06
C TYR A 99 8.45 -2.10 -6.94
N ALA A 100 9.54 -1.34 -6.87
CA ALA A 100 9.68 -0.26 -5.89
C ALA A 100 8.60 0.82 -6.07
N ARG A 101 8.26 1.19 -7.32
CA ARG A 101 7.16 2.12 -7.64
C ARG A 101 5.80 1.56 -7.21
N ILE A 102 5.55 0.27 -7.40
CA ILE A 102 4.32 -0.39 -6.94
C ILE A 102 4.18 -0.28 -5.41
N LEU A 103 5.24 -0.60 -4.65
CA LEU A 103 5.21 -0.53 -3.18
C LEU A 103 5.00 0.89 -2.67
N VAL A 104 5.71 1.87 -3.25
CA VAL A 104 5.55 3.28 -2.86
C VAL A 104 4.14 3.77 -3.16
N ARG A 105 3.63 3.52 -4.37
CA ARG A 105 2.30 3.99 -4.73
C ARG A 105 1.21 3.31 -3.90
N PHE A 106 1.39 2.05 -3.55
CA PHE A 106 0.48 1.35 -2.63
C PHE A 106 0.45 2.02 -1.25
N ALA A 107 1.61 2.38 -0.69
CA ALA A 107 1.70 3.09 0.58
C ALA A 107 1.06 4.48 0.53
N GLU A 108 1.25 5.22 -0.57
CA GLU A 108 0.61 6.52 -0.78
C GLU A 108 -0.91 6.43 -0.89
N LEU A 109 -1.43 5.44 -1.61
CA LEU A 109 -2.88 5.19 -1.68
C LEU A 109 -3.45 4.80 -0.31
N LYS A 110 -2.70 4.00 0.46
CA LYS A 110 -3.06 3.68 1.84
C LYS A 110 -3.08 4.91 2.74
N ALA A 111 -2.18 5.88 2.54
CA ALA A 111 -2.17 7.12 3.31
C ALA A 111 -3.43 7.98 3.11
N LEU A 112 -4.14 7.82 1.99
CA LEU A 112 -5.44 8.47 1.76
C LEU A 112 -6.57 7.83 2.57
N GLN A 113 -6.41 6.57 2.99
CA GLN A 113 -7.40 5.81 3.74
C GLN A 113 -7.11 5.83 5.24
N ASP A 114 -5.89 5.43 5.62
CA ASP A 114 -5.45 5.31 6.99
C ASP A 114 -3.92 5.58 7.08
N PRO A 115 -3.51 6.72 7.67
CA PRO A 115 -2.10 7.04 7.85
C PRO A 115 -1.32 6.03 8.72
N GLU A 116 -1.96 5.36 9.68
CA GLU A 116 -1.28 4.36 10.52
C GLU A 116 -0.93 3.11 9.70
N GLU A 117 -1.90 2.56 8.95
CA GLU A 117 -1.62 1.45 8.03
C GLU A 117 -0.61 1.82 6.93
N ALA A 118 -0.67 3.06 6.43
CA ALA A 118 0.26 3.54 5.41
C ALA A 118 1.71 3.52 5.90
N ARG A 119 1.94 3.84 7.18
CA ARG A 119 3.29 3.83 7.76
C ARG A 119 3.93 2.44 7.71
N ASP A 120 3.15 1.39 7.94
CA ASP A 120 3.63 0.01 7.78
C ASP A 120 3.98 -0.32 6.32
N GLN A 121 3.19 0.16 5.36
CA GLN A 121 3.48 -0.04 3.94
C GLN A 121 4.74 0.71 3.50
N PHE A 122 4.96 1.94 3.98
CA PHE A 122 6.21 2.66 3.71
C PHE A 122 7.42 1.96 4.33
N HIS A 123 7.26 1.40 5.53
CA HIS A 123 8.30 0.58 6.16
C HIS A 123 8.65 -0.64 5.31
N LEU A 124 7.64 -1.35 4.79
CA LEU A 124 7.82 -2.50 3.90
C LEU A 124 8.49 -2.10 2.57
N ALA A 125 8.04 -1.01 1.94
CA ALA A 125 8.64 -0.47 0.73
C ALA A 125 10.13 -0.18 0.94
N ARG A 126 10.48 0.51 2.02
CA ARG A 126 11.88 0.83 2.35
C ARG A 126 12.69 -0.41 2.70
N LEU A 127 12.12 -1.39 3.41
CA LEU A 127 12.81 -2.63 3.77
C LEU A 127 13.23 -3.40 2.51
N ASN A 128 12.32 -3.52 1.55
CA ASN A 128 12.50 -4.32 0.34
C ASN A 128 13.29 -3.57 -0.75
N CYS A 129 13.14 -2.25 -0.85
CA CYS A 129 13.63 -1.45 -1.98
C CYS A 129 14.58 -0.32 -1.56
N LYS A 130 15.37 -0.53 -0.49
CA LYS A 130 16.26 0.49 0.12
C LYS A 130 17.29 1.14 -0.80
N LYS A 131 17.58 0.56 -1.98
CA LYS A 131 18.53 1.10 -2.95
C LYS A 131 18.02 2.39 -3.61
N PHE A 132 16.71 2.56 -3.72
CA PHE A 132 16.13 3.66 -4.48
C PHE A 132 15.84 4.86 -3.60
N ALA A 133 16.39 6.01 -3.96
CA ALA A 133 16.23 7.26 -3.21
C ALA A 133 14.75 7.66 -3.10
N PHE A 134 13.97 7.53 -4.19
CA PHE A 134 12.56 7.90 -4.21
C PHE A 134 11.72 7.14 -3.16
N VAL A 135 12.08 5.89 -2.83
CA VAL A 135 11.40 5.11 -1.79
C VAL A 135 11.55 5.77 -0.42
N HIS A 136 12.76 6.23 -0.09
CA HIS A 136 13.00 6.95 1.16
C HIS A 136 12.37 8.33 1.16
N VAL A 137 12.41 9.05 0.04
CA VAL A 137 11.83 10.38 -0.05
C VAL A 137 10.31 10.35 0.04
N ALA A 138 9.64 9.38 -0.58
CA ALA A 138 8.20 9.20 -0.43
C ALA A 138 7.81 8.94 1.04
N PHE A 139 8.58 8.11 1.75
CA PHE A 139 8.35 7.89 3.18
C PHE A 139 8.63 9.15 4.02
N ALA A 140 9.72 9.86 3.74
CA ALA A 140 10.02 11.12 4.41
C ALA A 140 8.93 12.18 4.17
N GLN A 141 8.39 12.23 2.94
CA GLN A 141 7.30 13.12 2.55
C GLN A 141 6.02 12.77 3.30
N PHE A 142 5.71 11.48 3.45
CA PHE A 142 4.61 11.02 4.28
C PHE A 142 4.78 11.52 5.72
N GLU A 143 5.92 11.27 6.36
CA GLU A 143 6.13 11.72 7.75
C GLU A 143 6.11 13.25 7.89
N LEU A 144 6.60 13.99 6.91
CA LEU A 144 6.49 15.45 6.88
C LEU A 144 5.02 15.89 6.83
N SER A 145 4.18 15.23 6.04
CA SER A 145 2.74 15.51 5.97
C SER A 145 1.99 15.21 7.27
N GLN A 146 2.53 14.31 8.10
CA GLN A 146 2.02 13.96 9.42
C GLN A 146 2.66 14.82 10.54
N GLU A 147 3.31 15.94 10.18
CA GLU A 147 3.99 16.85 11.10
C GLU A 147 5.17 16.21 11.88
N ASN A 148 5.65 15.05 11.44
CA ASN A 148 6.76 14.32 12.06
C ASN A 148 8.12 14.75 11.48
N GLU A 149 8.46 16.04 11.60
CA GLU A 149 9.70 16.60 11.01
C GLU A 149 10.97 15.86 11.44
N LYS A 150 11.06 15.46 12.70
CA LYS A 150 12.21 14.71 13.24
C LYS A 150 12.38 13.37 12.50
N LYS A 151 11.27 12.67 12.22
CA LYS A 151 11.28 11.39 11.52
C LYS A 151 11.60 11.56 10.04
N CYS A 152 11.00 12.57 9.39
CA CYS A 152 11.31 12.96 8.02
C CYS A 152 12.84 13.15 7.84
N LYS A 153 13.47 13.97 8.68
CA LYS A 153 14.93 14.19 8.66
C LYS A 153 15.72 12.89 8.85
N GLN A 154 15.34 12.06 9.82
CA GLN A 154 16.01 10.79 10.09
C GLN A 154 15.94 9.83 8.90
N ILE A 155 14.81 9.77 8.20
CA ILE A 155 14.65 8.93 7.00
C ILE A 155 15.58 9.40 5.89
N LEU A 156 15.63 10.70 5.60
CA LEU A 156 16.51 11.26 4.56
C LEU A 156 17.99 11.04 4.87
N GLN A 157 18.41 11.29 6.12
CA GLN A 157 19.78 11.03 6.54
C GLN A 157 20.14 9.55 6.41
N LYS A 158 19.22 8.65 6.77
CA LYS A 158 19.45 7.21 6.63
C LYS A 158 19.57 6.76 5.18
N ALA A 159 18.83 7.40 4.27
CA ALA A 159 18.92 7.12 2.84
C ALA A 159 20.32 7.44 2.29
N VAL A 160 20.91 8.57 2.73
CA VAL A 160 22.29 8.96 2.38
C VAL A 160 23.30 7.97 2.96
N GLU A 161 23.17 7.60 4.24
CA GLU A 161 24.03 6.58 4.88
C GLU A 161 23.98 5.23 4.16
N CYS A 162 22.81 4.85 3.65
CA CYS A 162 22.61 3.62 2.90
C CYS A 162 22.98 3.72 1.41
N SER A 163 23.52 4.87 0.95
CA SER A 163 23.89 5.12 -0.45
C SER A 163 22.75 4.85 -1.42
N ALA A 164 21.53 5.27 -1.06
CA ALA A 164 20.39 5.19 -1.97
C ALA A 164 20.59 6.14 -3.16
N VAL A 165 20.14 5.73 -4.35
CA VAL A 165 20.41 6.43 -5.62
C VAL A 165 19.11 6.87 -6.31
N PRO A 166 19.12 7.98 -7.07
CA PRO A 166 20.23 8.94 -7.23
C PRO A 166 20.45 9.81 -5.99
N LEU A 167 21.71 10.20 -5.72
CA LEU A 167 22.08 10.99 -4.54
C LEU A 167 21.49 12.40 -4.62
N GLU A 168 21.46 12.98 -5.83
CA GLU A 168 20.98 14.32 -6.12
C GLU A 168 19.52 14.50 -5.65
N LEU A 169 18.70 13.45 -5.77
CA LEU A 169 17.31 13.46 -5.31
C LEU A 169 17.21 13.56 -3.78
N LEU A 170 18.15 12.94 -3.04
CA LEU A 170 18.23 13.08 -1.59
C LEU A 170 18.72 14.47 -1.16
N GLU A 171 19.69 15.03 -1.89
CA GLU A 171 20.21 16.37 -1.64
C GLU A 171 19.13 17.43 -1.84
N THR A 172 18.37 17.36 -2.94
CA THR A 172 17.21 18.22 -3.20
C THR A 172 16.16 18.09 -2.09
N ALA A 173 15.82 16.87 -1.67
CA ALA A 173 14.87 16.64 -0.59
C ALA A 173 15.35 17.25 0.75
N LEU A 174 16.63 17.07 1.11
CA LEU A 174 17.22 17.66 2.31
C LEU A 174 17.25 19.19 2.26
N GLN A 175 17.58 19.77 1.11
CA GLN A 175 17.56 21.22 0.90
C GLN A 175 16.14 21.77 1.07
N ASN A 176 15.14 21.15 0.43
CA ASN A 176 13.74 21.55 0.53
C ASN A 176 13.19 21.41 1.96
N PHE A 177 13.61 20.37 2.69
CA PHE A 177 13.32 20.20 4.11
C PHE A 177 13.90 21.35 4.96
N HIS A 178 15.17 21.72 4.75
CA HIS A 178 15.80 22.84 5.47
C HIS A 178 15.15 24.20 5.15
N LEU A 179 14.65 24.36 3.93
CA LEU A 179 13.86 25.52 3.50
C LEU A 179 12.41 25.51 4.02
N LYS A 180 12.03 24.53 4.85
CA LYS A 180 10.68 24.38 5.43
C LYS A 180 9.58 24.31 4.37
N LYS A 181 9.88 23.74 3.20
CA LYS A 181 8.86 23.47 2.17
C LYS A 181 7.93 22.36 2.64
N LYS A 182 6.65 22.43 2.24
CA LYS A 182 5.66 21.37 2.48
C LYS A 182 5.91 20.12 1.64
N GLN A 183 6.57 20.28 0.49
CA GLN A 183 6.93 19.20 -0.41
C GLN A 183 8.46 19.11 -0.49
N LEU A 184 8.99 17.89 -0.39
CA LEU A 184 10.40 17.56 -0.48
C LEU A 184 10.88 17.55 -1.93
N LEU A 185 10.00 17.19 -2.88
CA LEU A 185 10.25 17.18 -4.31
C LEU A 185 9.06 17.82 -5.02
N SER A 186 9.30 18.47 -6.16
CA SER A 186 8.23 18.88 -7.07
C SER A 186 7.62 17.66 -7.77
N ASP A 187 6.47 17.84 -8.43
CA ASP A 187 5.83 16.73 -9.16
C ASP A 187 6.63 16.31 -10.40
N GLU A 188 7.51 17.17 -10.93
CA GLU A 188 8.47 16.83 -11.99
C GLU A 188 9.67 16.02 -11.50
N GLU A 189 9.98 16.09 -10.20
CA GLU A 189 11.13 15.43 -9.57
C GLU A 189 10.75 14.08 -8.91
N LYS A 190 9.46 13.74 -8.85
CA LYS A 190 8.91 12.51 -8.27
C LYS A 190 9.09 11.26 -9.14
#